data_AF-A0A968D4K1-F1
#
_entry.id   AF-A0A968D4K1-F1
#
_cell.length_a   1.000
_cell.length_b   1.000
_cell.length_c   1.000
_cell.angle_alpha   90.00
_cell.angle_beta   90.00
_cell.angle_gamma   90.00
#
_symmetry.space_group_name_H-M   'P 1'
#
loop_
_entity.id
_entity.type
_entity.pdbx_description
1 polymer ?
#
loop_
_entity_poly.entity_id
_entity_poly.type
_entity_poly.pdbx_seq_one_letter_code
_entity_poly.pdbx_strand_id
1 'polypeptide(L)'
;MAKRPRKKARESTYEHPIPSREEILKVMEALGRPLVLVSLAQQFGIRTQAHRRALENRLKAMVRDGQLLRNRAKAYCLTRHLDLVTGTVQAHRDGYGFLIPDDDSDDIYLSAREMAPLWDGDRVAAHASESRRGGREGRVAEILTRARSEIVGRFTRERGIDLVLSDGEG
;
A
#
# COMPACT_ATOMS: atom_id res chain seq x y z
N MET A 1 22.78 -30.06 -30.39
CA MET A 1 22.78 -30.40 -28.96
C MET A 1 23.30 -29.20 -28.17
N ALA A 2 22.49 -28.58 -27.31
CA ALA A 2 22.97 -27.56 -26.36
C ALA A 2 22.19 -27.67 -25.06
N LYS A 3 22.77 -28.38 -24.08
CA LYS A 3 22.25 -28.46 -22.70
C LYS A 3 22.56 -27.13 -22.01
N ARG A 4 21.53 -26.28 -21.83
CA ARG A 4 21.60 -25.15 -20.89
C ARG A 4 21.74 -25.70 -19.46
N PRO A 5 22.74 -25.28 -18.67
CA PRO A 5 22.89 -25.75 -17.30
C PRO A 5 21.78 -25.16 -16.44
N ARG A 6 20.92 -26.02 -15.88
CA ARG A 6 19.98 -25.63 -14.82
C ARG A 6 20.79 -25.23 -13.60
N LYS A 7 20.81 -23.92 -13.27
CA LYS A 7 21.33 -23.45 -11.98
C LYS A 7 20.55 -24.18 -10.89
N LYS A 8 21.26 -25.00 -10.10
CA LYS A 8 20.71 -25.71 -8.94
C LYS A 8 20.02 -24.68 -8.05
N ALA A 9 18.71 -24.86 -7.86
CA ALA A 9 17.97 -24.14 -6.85
C ALA A 9 18.67 -24.43 -5.52
N ARG A 10 19.19 -23.38 -4.90
CA ARG A 10 19.71 -23.47 -3.54
C ARG A 10 18.50 -23.80 -2.67
N GLU A 11 18.49 -25.02 -2.15
CA GLU A 11 17.57 -25.49 -1.13
C GLU A 11 17.87 -24.69 0.15
N SER A 12 17.28 -23.50 0.25
CA SER A 12 17.19 -22.80 1.52
C SER A 12 16.07 -23.47 2.30
N THR A 13 16.45 -24.38 3.20
CA THR A 13 15.57 -24.95 4.22
C THR A 13 15.09 -23.79 5.10
N TYR A 14 13.92 -23.24 4.80
CA TYR A 14 13.31 -22.22 5.65
C TYR A 14 12.86 -22.90 6.95
N GLU A 15 13.43 -22.48 8.08
CA GLU A 15 13.07 -22.98 9.42
C GLU A 15 11.61 -22.69 9.81
N HIS A 16 10.95 -21.80 9.05
CA HIS A 16 9.55 -21.47 9.24
C HIS A 16 8.71 -21.77 7.98
N PRO A 17 7.48 -22.33 8.15
CA PRO A 17 6.61 -22.67 7.03
C PRO A 17 6.14 -21.46 6.20
N ILE A 18 6.33 -20.23 6.71
CA ILE A 18 5.95 -18.98 6.07
C ILE A 18 7.12 -17.99 6.18
N PRO A 19 7.64 -17.45 5.06
CA PRO A 19 8.78 -16.54 5.04
C PRO A 19 8.47 -15.22 5.74
N SER A 20 9.40 -14.72 6.54
CA SER A 20 9.32 -13.44 7.24
C SER A 20 9.18 -12.25 6.28
N ARG A 21 8.83 -11.09 6.84
CA ARG A 21 8.73 -9.82 6.10
C ARG A 21 10.04 -9.47 5.40
N GLU A 22 11.16 -9.57 6.10
CA GLU A 22 12.49 -9.26 5.56
C GLU A 22 12.88 -10.20 4.42
N GLU A 23 12.59 -11.50 4.55
CA GLU A 23 12.85 -12.47 3.48
C GLU A 23 12.01 -12.18 2.23
N ILE A 24 10.73 -11.83 2.40
CA ILE A 24 9.85 -11.42 1.30
C ILE A 24 10.44 -10.20 0.59
N LEU A 25 10.79 -9.16 1.36
CA LEU A 25 11.36 -7.93 0.81
C LEU A 25 12.67 -8.20 0.06
N LYS A 26 13.56 -9.04 0.60
CA LYS A 26 14.84 -9.39 -0.02
C LYS A 26 14.67 -10.14 -1.34
N VAL A 27 13.74 -11.09 -1.40
CA VAL A 27 13.43 -11.83 -2.63
C VAL A 27 12.82 -10.93 -3.69
N MET A 28 11.89 -10.07 -3.31
CA MET A 28 11.27 -9.11 -4.24
C MET A 28 12.28 -8.09 -4.75
N GLU A 29 13.19 -7.61 -3.89
CA GLU A 29 14.28 -6.70 -4.28
C GLU A 29 15.18 -7.35 -5.33
N ALA A 30 15.64 -8.58 -5.07
CA ALA A 30 16.52 -9.31 -5.98
C ALA A 30 15.87 -9.61 -7.35
N LEU A 31 14.54 -9.71 -7.40
CA LEU A 31 13.79 -9.96 -8.63
C LEU A 31 13.41 -8.68 -9.37
N GLY A 32 13.29 -7.54 -8.68
CA GLY A 32 13.07 -6.22 -9.26
C GLY A 32 11.82 -6.09 -10.13
N ARG A 33 10.79 -6.92 -9.90
CA ARG A 33 9.56 -6.94 -10.72
C ARG A 33 8.34 -7.34 -9.92
N PRO A 34 7.12 -6.99 -10.38
CA PRO A 34 5.88 -7.43 -9.76
C PRO A 34 5.75 -8.96 -9.71
N LEU A 35 5.28 -9.51 -8.59
CA LEU A 35 5.09 -10.96 -8.41
C LEU A 35 3.70 -11.30 -7.90
N VAL A 36 3.04 -12.27 -8.53
CA VAL A 36 1.77 -12.82 -8.02
C VAL A 36 2.02 -13.80 -6.88
N LEU A 37 1.00 -14.04 -6.04
CA LEU A 37 1.06 -14.95 -4.89
C LEU A 37 1.63 -16.34 -5.26
N VAL A 38 1.23 -16.89 -6.41
CA VAL A 38 1.68 -18.21 -6.87
C VAL A 38 3.20 -18.23 -7.10
N SER A 39 3.75 -17.18 -7.73
CA SER A 39 5.18 -17.08 -7.99
C SER A 39 5.98 -16.92 -6.70
N LEU A 40 5.49 -16.12 -5.75
CA LEU A 40 6.10 -16.00 -4.42
C LEU A 40 6.05 -17.34 -3.68
N ALA A 41 4.91 -18.01 -3.65
CA ALA A 41 4.78 -19.33 -3.00
C ALA A 41 5.75 -20.36 -3.60
N GLN A 42 5.92 -20.38 -4.92
CA GLN A 42 6.90 -21.23 -5.60
C GLN A 42 8.34 -20.89 -5.19
N GLN A 43 8.67 -19.60 -5.14
CA GLN A 43 10.01 -19.12 -4.76
C GLN A 43 10.38 -19.51 -3.32
N PHE A 44 9.40 -19.58 -2.42
CA PHE A 44 9.57 -20.00 -1.02
C PHE A 44 9.30 -21.50 -0.77
N GLY A 45 9.05 -22.29 -1.82
CA GLY A 45 8.79 -23.73 -1.67
C GLY A 45 7.48 -24.07 -0.95
N ILE A 46 6.52 -23.13 -0.91
CA ILE A 46 5.23 -23.31 -0.25
C ILE A 46 4.29 -24.14 -1.13
N ARG A 47 3.88 -25.31 -0.60
CA ARG A 47 3.06 -26.30 -1.34
C ARG A 47 1.64 -26.45 -0.83
N THR A 48 1.42 -26.30 0.48
CA THR A 48 0.11 -26.55 1.10
C THR A 48 -0.83 -25.35 0.96
N GLN A 49 -2.13 -25.60 0.93
CA GLN A 49 -3.12 -24.52 0.86
C GLN A 49 -3.11 -23.64 2.12
N ALA A 50 -2.90 -24.23 3.29
CA ALA A 50 -2.80 -23.49 4.55
C ALA A 50 -1.64 -22.49 4.54
N HIS A 51 -0.44 -22.91 4.13
CA HIS A 51 0.72 -22.02 4.07
C HIS A 51 0.58 -20.95 2.98
N ARG A 52 -0.08 -21.27 1.84
CA ARG A 52 -0.40 -20.26 0.82
C ARG A 52 -1.32 -19.16 1.35
N ARG A 53 -2.37 -19.53 2.09
CA ARG A 53 -3.26 -18.56 2.76
C ARG A 53 -2.51 -17.70 3.77
N ALA A 54 -1.61 -18.31 4.53
CA ALA A 54 -0.84 -17.60 5.54
C ALA A 54 0.18 -16.62 4.92
N LEU A 55 0.84 -16.99 3.81
CA LEU A 55 1.64 -16.06 3.01
C LEU A 55 0.77 -14.91 2.47
N GLU A 56 -0.41 -15.20 1.93
CA GLU A 56 -1.32 -14.18 1.43
C GLU A 56 -1.71 -13.17 2.52
N ASN A 57 -2.01 -13.64 3.74
CA ASN A 57 -2.33 -12.77 4.87
C ASN A 57 -1.14 -11.88 5.25
N ARG A 58 0.08 -12.43 5.24
CA ARG A 58 1.30 -11.64 5.48
C ARG A 58 1.50 -10.57 4.41
N LEU A 59 1.33 -10.92 3.14
CA LEU A 59 1.41 -9.96 2.04
C LEU A 59 0.35 -8.86 2.15
N LYS A 60 -0.89 -9.21 2.52
CA LYS A 60 -1.95 -8.22 2.79
C LYS A 60 -1.58 -7.28 3.94
N ALA A 61 -1.02 -7.80 5.02
CA ALA A 61 -0.52 -6.97 6.12
C ALA A 61 0.61 -6.04 5.65
N MET A 62 1.53 -6.52 4.82
CA MET A 62 2.60 -5.68 4.25
C MET A 62 2.07 -4.61 3.29
N VAL A 63 0.99 -4.86 2.55
CA VAL A 63 0.32 -3.85 1.72
C VAL A 63 -0.31 -2.76 2.58
N ARG A 64 -1.04 -3.17 3.62
CA ARG A 64 -1.65 -2.26 4.59
C ARG A 64 -0.59 -1.40 5.29
N ASP A 65 0.55 -1.99 5.59
CA ASP A 65 1.70 -1.32 6.20
C ASP A 65 2.53 -0.50 5.17
N GLY A 66 2.09 -0.37 3.92
CA GLY A 66 2.70 0.48 2.89
C GLY A 66 3.99 -0.07 2.26
N GLN A 67 4.48 -1.23 2.68
CA GLN A 67 5.72 -1.81 2.18
C GLN A 67 5.58 -2.39 0.77
N LEU A 68 4.37 -2.84 0.45
CA LEU A 68 4.00 -3.40 -0.85
C LEU A 68 2.79 -2.65 -1.41
N LEU A 69 2.67 -2.62 -2.74
CA LEU A 69 1.41 -2.35 -3.42
C LEU A 69 0.91 -3.57 -4.15
N ARG A 70 -0.40 -3.66 -4.35
CA ARG A 70 -1.01 -4.73 -5.13
C ARG A 70 -1.75 -4.17 -6.34
N ASN A 71 -1.23 -4.42 -7.53
CA ASN A 71 -1.84 -3.92 -8.75
C ASN A 71 -3.11 -4.68 -9.15
N ARG A 72 -3.80 -4.19 -10.18
CA ARG A 72 -5.03 -4.81 -10.73
C ARG A 72 -4.83 -6.25 -11.21
N ALA A 73 -3.62 -6.63 -11.62
CA ALA A 73 -3.25 -8.00 -11.98
C ALA A 73 -2.99 -8.91 -10.76
N LYS A 74 -3.29 -8.43 -9.54
CA LYS A 74 -3.05 -9.10 -8.26
C LYS A 74 -1.57 -9.40 -7.98
N ALA A 75 -0.66 -8.72 -8.67
CA ALA A 75 0.77 -8.81 -8.42
C ALA A 75 1.18 -7.80 -7.35
N TYR A 76 2.12 -8.21 -6.51
CA TYR A 76 2.72 -7.40 -5.46
C TYR A 76 3.98 -6.72 -5.98
N CYS A 77 4.14 -5.45 -5.65
CA CYS A 77 5.28 -4.61 -6.01
C CYS A 77 5.87 -3.98 -4.74
N LEU A 78 7.17 -3.71 -4.73
CA LEU A 78 7.79 -2.91 -3.67
C LEU A 78 7.40 -1.44 -3.86
N THR A 79 6.85 -0.81 -2.82
CA THR A 79 6.43 0.60 -2.89
C THR A 79 7.60 1.54 -3.20
N ARG A 80 8.78 1.26 -2.62
CA ARG A 80 10.03 1.98 -2.88
C ARG A 80 10.53 1.94 -4.32
N HIS A 81 10.12 0.95 -5.13
CA HIS A 81 10.49 0.89 -6.56
C HIS A 81 9.59 1.77 -7.44
N LEU A 82 8.57 2.38 -6.85
CA LEU A 82 7.60 3.22 -7.54
C LEU A 82 7.75 4.70 -7.19
N ASP A 83 8.82 5.07 -6.46
CA ASP A 83 9.05 6.44 -5.96
C ASP A 83 7.83 6.99 -5.21
N LEU A 84 7.24 6.13 -4.38
CA LEU A 84 6.09 6.43 -3.54
C LEU A 84 6.52 6.58 -2.09
N VAL A 85 6.00 7.63 -1.44
CA VAL A 85 6.08 7.85 0.00
C VAL A 85 4.79 7.36 0.62
N THR A 86 4.90 6.61 1.72
CA THR A 86 3.74 6.17 2.51
C THR A 86 3.68 6.93 3.81
N GLY A 87 2.47 7.14 4.32
CA GLY A 87 2.28 7.89 5.55
C GLY A 87 0.81 8.04 5.91
N THR A 88 0.56 8.82 6.96
CA THR A 88 -0.78 9.14 7.47
C THR A 88 -1.20 10.53 7.04
N VAL A 89 -2.44 10.66 6.58
CA VAL A 89 -3.06 11.93 6.20
C VAL A 89 -3.43 12.72 7.46
N GLN A 90 -3.04 13.99 7.48
CA GLN A 90 -3.50 14.99 8.44
C GLN A 90 -4.31 16.06 7.68
N ALA A 91 -5.60 16.15 7.97
CA ALA A 91 -6.49 17.08 7.29
C ALA A 91 -6.45 18.48 7.89
N HIS A 92 -6.58 19.50 7.04
CA HIS A 92 -6.76 20.88 7.44
C HIS A 92 -8.19 21.35 7.11
N ARG A 93 -8.75 22.21 7.98
CA ARG A 93 -10.14 22.72 7.86
C ARG A 93 -10.43 23.46 6.55
N ASP A 94 -9.41 24.05 5.93
CA ASP A 94 -9.52 24.77 4.65
C ASP A 94 -9.53 23.82 3.44
N GLY A 95 -9.57 22.50 3.67
CA GLY A 95 -9.73 21.47 2.66
C GLY A 95 -8.43 20.89 2.08
N TYR A 96 -7.28 21.50 2.36
CA TYR A 96 -5.97 20.90 2.10
C TYR A 96 -5.53 19.98 3.25
N GLY A 97 -4.38 19.34 3.13
CA GLY A 97 -3.82 18.54 4.21
C GLY A 97 -2.34 18.24 4.00
N PHE A 98 -1.81 17.38 4.83
CA PHE A 98 -0.44 16.89 4.74
C PHE A 98 -0.43 15.36 4.81
N LEU A 99 0.52 14.76 4.10
CA LEU A 99 0.92 13.39 4.33
C LEU A 99 2.13 13.42 5.28
N ILE A 100 1.97 12.84 6.46
CA ILE A 100 3.03 12.63 7.44
C ILE A 100 3.75 11.33 7.09
N PRO A 101 4.99 11.36 6.55
CA PRO A 101 5.68 10.18 6.06
C PRO A 101 6.03 9.17 7.17
N ASP A 102 5.97 7.88 6.85
CA ASP A 102 6.36 6.79 7.78
C ASP A 102 7.88 6.76 8.07
N ASP A 103 8.68 7.42 7.23
CA ASP A 103 10.14 7.48 7.32
C ASP A 103 10.66 8.73 8.04
N ASP A 104 9.77 9.48 8.70
CA ASP A 104 10.05 10.74 9.41
C ASP A 104 10.68 11.83 8.51
N SER A 105 10.53 11.72 7.18
CA SER A 105 10.90 12.80 6.24
C SER A 105 9.90 13.97 6.30
N ASP A 106 10.28 15.10 5.68
CA ASP A 106 9.44 16.30 5.69
C ASP A 106 8.03 16.03 5.17
N ASP A 107 7.05 16.61 5.89
CA ASP A 107 5.64 16.58 5.55
C ASP A 107 5.38 16.99 4.10
N ILE A 108 4.50 16.24 3.44
CA ILE A 108 4.18 16.45 2.03
C ILE A 108 2.80 17.10 1.94
N TYR A 109 2.75 18.30 1.36
CA TYR A 109 1.51 19.02 1.15
C TYR A 109 0.59 18.27 0.18
N LEU A 110 -0.69 18.12 0.55
CA LEU A 110 -1.76 17.58 -0.28
C LEU A 110 -2.76 18.68 -0.60
N SER A 111 -2.94 18.96 -1.90
CA SER A 111 -3.92 19.95 -2.34
C SER A 111 -5.35 19.55 -1.99
N ALA A 112 -6.27 20.52 -1.98
CA ALA A 112 -7.70 20.23 -1.76
C ALA A 112 -8.28 19.21 -2.76
N ARG A 113 -7.74 19.16 -3.98
CA ARG A 113 -8.11 18.15 -4.98
C ARG A 113 -7.68 16.74 -4.57
N GLU A 114 -6.49 16.60 -4.04
CA GLU A 114 -5.95 15.31 -3.58
C GLU A 114 -6.57 14.87 -2.26
N MET A 115 -6.99 15.83 -1.41
CA MET A 115 -7.70 15.59 -0.16
C MET A 115 -9.19 15.25 -0.33
N ALA A 116 -9.83 15.66 -1.43
CA ALA A 116 -11.25 15.42 -1.66
C ALA A 116 -11.73 13.95 -1.45
N PRO A 117 -10.97 12.90 -1.83
CA PRO A 117 -11.35 11.51 -1.55
C PRO A 117 -10.82 10.95 -0.22
N LEU A 118 -10.11 11.74 0.59
CA LEU A 118 -9.39 11.32 1.80
C LEU A 118 -10.07 11.79 3.08
N TRP A 119 -9.90 11.02 4.15
CA TRP A 119 -10.24 11.43 5.51
C TRP A 119 -8.99 11.66 6.33
N ASP A 120 -9.14 12.48 7.39
CA ASP A 120 -8.12 12.58 8.42
C ASP A 120 -7.79 11.19 8.99
N GLY A 121 -6.50 10.90 9.11
CA GLY A 121 -5.98 9.62 9.55
C GLY A 121 -5.90 8.52 8.48
N ASP A 122 -6.35 8.76 7.24
CA ASP A 122 -6.19 7.77 6.17
C ASP A 122 -4.71 7.47 5.95
N ARG A 123 -4.35 6.20 5.73
CA ARG A 123 -2.99 5.82 5.33
C ARG A 123 -2.93 5.72 3.82
N VAL A 124 -2.00 6.43 3.19
CA VAL A 124 -1.91 6.53 1.72
C VAL A 124 -0.50 6.30 1.23
N ALA A 125 -0.38 6.00 -0.06
CA ALA A 125 0.85 6.07 -0.83
C ALA A 125 0.74 7.22 -1.84
N ALA A 126 1.74 8.10 -1.90
CA ALA A 126 1.73 9.27 -2.78
C ALA A 126 3.08 9.47 -3.48
N HIS A 127 3.06 9.99 -4.70
CA HIS A 127 4.26 10.51 -5.34
C HIS A 127 4.55 11.89 -4.73
N ALA A 128 5.80 12.11 -4.33
CA ALA A 128 6.25 13.40 -3.83
C ALA A 128 7.12 14.10 -4.86
N SER A 129 6.85 15.39 -5.11
CA SER A 129 7.63 16.23 -6.00
C SER A 129 7.93 17.57 -5.34
N GLU A 130 9.05 18.19 -5.69
CA GLU A 130 9.34 19.55 -5.25
C GLU A 130 8.27 20.53 -5.77
N SER A 131 7.75 21.38 -4.90
CA SER A 131 6.84 22.44 -5.29
C SER A 131 7.60 23.70 -5.71
N ARG A 132 7.06 24.44 -6.67
CA ARG A 132 7.62 25.74 -7.12
C ARG A 132 7.64 26.81 -6.01
N ARG A 133 6.87 26.60 -4.94
CA ARG A 133 6.76 27.52 -3.79
C ARG A 133 7.64 27.10 -2.61
N GLY A 134 8.47 26.07 -2.79
CA GLY A 134 9.23 25.43 -1.72
C GLY A 134 8.43 24.29 -1.07
N GLY A 135 9.15 23.35 -0.45
CA GLY A 135 8.58 22.13 0.14
C GLY A 135 8.21 21.08 -0.91
N ARG A 136 7.53 20.01 -0.44
CA ARG A 136 7.11 18.87 -1.26
C ARG A 136 5.60 18.89 -1.43
N GLU A 137 5.13 18.62 -2.65
CA GLU A 137 3.72 18.43 -2.98
C GLU A 137 3.49 16.97 -3.37
N GLY A 138 2.40 16.42 -2.85
CA GLY A 138 2.01 15.02 -3.00
C GLY A 138 0.88 14.84 -4.00
N ARG A 139 0.98 13.78 -4.80
CA ARG A 139 -0.12 13.23 -5.60
C ARG A 139 -0.44 11.84 -5.10
N VAL A 140 -1.66 11.63 -4.64
CA VAL A 140 -2.10 10.38 -4.04
C VAL A 140 -2.22 9.31 -5.13
N ALA A 141 -1.51 8.20 -4.94
CA ALA A 141 -1.56 7.05 -5.84
C ALA A 141 -2.57 6.01 -5.37
N GLU A 142 -2.59 5.71 -4.07
CA GLU A 142 -3.46 4.67 -3.50
C GLU A 142 -3.75 4.94 -2.01
N ILE A 143 -4.93 4.52 -1.56
CA ILE A 143 -5.32 4.54 -0.15
C ILE A 143 -5.10 3.14 0.41
N LEU A 144 -4.13 3.03 1.31
CA LEU A 144 -3.68 1.76 1.88
C LEU A 144 -4.60 1.29 3.00
N THR A 145 -5.10 2.22 3.82
CA THR A 145 -6.01 1.95 4.93
C THR A 145 -6.89 3.16 5.17
N ARG A 146 -8.19 2.95 5.37
CA ARG A 146 -9.12 4.01 5.74
C ARG A 146 -9.13 4.22 7.25
N ALA A 147 -9.16 5.47 7.71
CA ALA A 147 -9.27 5.82 9.11
C ALA A 147 -10.64 5.45 9.69
N ARG A 148 -11.70 5.66 8.89
CA ARG A 148 -13.07 5.28 9.23
C ARG A 148 -13.62 4.45 8.08
N SER A 149 -14.36 3.38 8.38
CA SER A 149 -14.99 2.51 7.37
C SER A 149 -16.51 2.62 7.36
N GLU A 150 -17.08 3.30 8.36
CA GLU A 150 -18.51 3.52 8.57
C GLU A 150 -18.72 4.99 8.94
N ILE A 151 -19.80 5.59 8.43
CA ILE A 151 -20.21 6.95 8.76
C ILE A 151 -21.59 6.86 9.40
N VAL A 152 -21.75 7.47 10.57
CA VAL A 152 -23.07 7.78 11.14
C VAL A 152 -23.46 9.18 10.67
N GLY A 153 -24.68 9.31 10.16
CA GLY A 153 -25.19 10.58 9.68
C GLY A 153 -26.70 10.56 9.51
N ARG A 154 -27.27 11.76 9.38
CA ARG A 154 -28.66 11.95 9.05
C ARG A 154 -28.88 11.68 7.57
N PHE A 155 -29.62 10.62 7.29
CA PHE A 155 -30.10 10.34 5.95
C PHE A 155 -31.23 11.32 5.58
N THR A 156 -31.12 11.98 4.44
CA THR A 156 -32.18 12.77 3.83
C THR A 156 -32.34 12.41 2.36
N ARG A 157 -33.56 12.51 1.86
CA ARG A 157 -33.90 12.30 0.45
C ARG A 157 -34.53 13.56 -0.09
N GLU A 158 -33.82 14.28 -0.95
CA GLU A 158 -34.33 15.50 -1.59
C GLU A 158 -34.32 15.34 -3.12
N ARG A 159 -35.47 15.57 -3.75
CA ARG A 159 -35.64 15.55 -5.22
C ARG A 159 -35.05 14.30 -5.91
N GLY A 160 -35.13 13.13 -5.25
CA GLY A 160 -34.62 11.86 -5.78
C GLY A 160 -33.13 11.62 -5.55
N ILE A 161 -32.45 12.48 -4.79
CA ILE A 161 -31.05 12.32 -4.37
C ILE A 161 -31.04 11.85 -2.91
N ASP A 162 -30.33 10.74 -2.67
CA ASP A 162 -30.07 10.19 -1.34
C ASP A 162 -28.79 10.81 -0.79
N LEU A 163 -28.91 11.57 0.31
CA LEU A 163 -27.81 12.27 0.98
C LEU A 163 -27.67 11.75 2.40
N VAL A 164 -26.43 11.51 2.84
CA VAL A 164 -26.11 11.26 4.25
C VAL A 164 -25.31 12.47 4.74
N LEU A 165 -25.96 13.32 5.53
CA LEU A 165 -25.29 14.40 6.23
C LEU A 165 -24.61 13.81 7.45
N SER A 166 -23.27 13.77 7.46
CA SER A 166 -22.55 13.38 8.67
C SER A 166 -22.81 14.43 9.75
N ASP A 167 -23.22 14.02 10.94
CA ASP A 167 -23.40 14.92 12.10
C ASP A 167 -22.03 15.32 12.72
N GLY A 168 -20.92 15.20 11.98
CA GLY A 168 -19.57 15.19 12.53
C GLY A 168 -19.09 16.52 13.11
N GLU A 169 -18.82 16.53 14.41
CA GLU A 169 -17.60 17.13 14.99
C GLU A 169 -16.51 16.05 14.87
N GLY A 170 -15.39 16.35 14.21
CA GLY A 170 -14.25 15.43 14.09
C GLY A 170 -13.34 15.73 12.92
#